data_AF-A0A3B1BQJ4-F1
#
_entry.id   AF-A0A3B1BQJ4-F1
#
_cell.length_a   1.000
_cell.length_b   1.000
_cell.length_c   1.000
_cell.angle_alpha   90.00
_cell.angle_beta   90.00
_cell.angle_gamma   90.00
#
_symmetry.space_group_name_H-M   'P 1'
#
loop_
_entity.id
_entity.type
_entity.pdbx_description
1 polymer ?
#
loop_
_entity_poly.entity_id
_entity_poly.type
_entity_poly.pdbx_seq_one_letter_code
_entity_poly.pdbx_strand_id
1 'polypeptide(L)'
;MNISKPKGILIGIGVVVLVLLFSALSCTSDRFTRISICTVCHEIFVDPAKYDPMGTISESVEDYKPLELFEPAAFASSVGCAECHAYPYEEYLESPHYENDLEVRPGCVGCHEPHSVREILHWKFIYINNGTINESPFHAVSSSLRDIPMWEEELRPKMAAKVRQQMIEDQSEKCLVCHKPESEWWQEIGQHKTMEEKGKTCIHCHYNLVHEDVDWPEMEEE
;
A
#
# COMPACT_ATOMS: atom_id res chain seq x y z
N MET A 1 24.89 36.60 -44.69
CA MET A 1 24.32 35.25 -44.47
C MET A 1 23.73 35.21 -43.08
N ASN A 2 22.41 35.27 -42.95
CA ASN A 2 21.74 35.25 -41.66
C ASN A 2 21.27 33.81 -41.40
N ILE A 3 22.06 33.06 -40.62
CA ILE A 3 21.72 31.69 -40.25
C ILE A 3 20.68 31.77 -39.14
N SER A 4 19.40 31.66 -39.52
CA SER A 4 18.30 31.48 -38.58
C SER A 4 18.58 30.21 -37.74
N LYS A 5 18.86 30.38 -36.45
CA LYS A 5 19.09 29.25 -35.54
C LYS A 5 17.82 28.37 -35.49
N PRO A 6 17.96 27.03 -35.45
CA PRO A 6 16.84 26.09 -35.54
C PRO A 6 16.08 25.99 -34.21
N LYS A 7 15.50 27.11 -33.75
CA LYS A 7 14.71 27.15 -32.51
C LYS A 7 13.49 26.23 -32.59
N GLY A 8 12.87 26.11 -33.76
CA GLY A 8 11.72 25.22 -33.98
C GLY A 8 12.03 23.72 -33.87
N ILE A 9 13.24 23.29 -34.26
CA ILE A 9 13.65 21.88 -34.20
C ILE A 9 13.99 21.49 -32.76
N LEU A 10 14.69 22.36 -32.03
CA LEU A 10 14.99 22.15 -30.61
C LEU A 10 13.72 22.15 -29.74
N ILE A 11 12.74 23.01 -30.04
CA ILE A 11 11.44 23.01 -29.36
C ILE A 11 10.66 21.72 -29.69
N GLY A 12 10.64 21.29 -30.96
CA GLY A 12 10.00 20.04 -31.38
C GLY A 12 10.59 18.79 -30.73
N ILE A 13 11.93 18.70 -30.66
CA ILE A 13 12.62 17.61 -29.95
C ILE A 13 12.31 17.66 -28.46
N GLY A 14 12.31 18.85 -27.84
CA GLY A 14 11.98 19.02 -26.42
C GLY A 14 10.56 18.55 -26.08
N VAL A 15 9.57 18.87 -26.93
CA VAL A 15 8.18 18.41 -26.74
C VAL A 15 8.07 16.90 -26.91
N VAL A 16 8.73 16.29 -27.91
CA VAL A 16 8.70 14.84 -28.11
C VAL A 16 9.36 14.10 -26.94
N VAL A 17 10.50 14.59 -26.43
CA VAL A 17 11.15 14.00 -25.25
C VAL A 17 10.26 14.10 -24.01
N LEU A 18 9.59 15.24 -23.80
CA LEU A 18 8.62 15.40 -22.70
C LEU A 18 7.43 14.45 -22.83
N VAL A 19 6.87 14.28 -24.03
CA VAL A 19 5.77 13.34 -24.27
C VAL A 19 6.23 11.91 -24.03
N LEU A 20 7.40 11.51 -24.52
CA LEU A 20 7.94 10.16 -24.30
C LEU A 20 8.23 9.88 -22.82
N LEU A 21 8.78 10.86 -22.09
CA LEU A 21 8.98 10.76 -20.65
C LEU A 21 7.66 10.66 -19.90
N PHE A 22 6.66 11.48 -20.26
CA PHE A 22 5.34 11.45 -19.64
C PHE A 22 4.61 10.13 -19.95
N SER A 23 4.71 9.61 -21.17
CA SER A 23 4.17 8.30 -21.55
C SER A 23 4.87 7.16 -20.79
N ALA A 24 6.20 7.21 -20.64
CA ALA A 24 6.95 6.23 -19.86
C ALA A 24 6.55 6.27 -18.37
N LEU A 25 6.39 7.45 -17.79
CA LEU A 25 5.91 7.65 -16.41
C LEU A 25 4.43 7.31 -16.23
N SER A 26 3.61 7.40 -17.27
CA SER A 26 2.19 7.03 -17.23
C SER A 26 1.96 5.52 -17.41
N CYS A 27 2.93 4.82 -18.01
CA CYS A 27 2.90 3.38 -18.24
C CYS A 27 3.69 2.56 -17.21
N THR A 28 4.42 3.19 -16.28
CA THR A 28 5.12 2.44 -15.25
C THR A 28 4.13 1.84 -14.23
N SER A 29 4.34 0.57 -13.91
CA SER A 29 3.70 -0.16 -12.80
C SER A 29 4.55 -0.12 -11.53
N ASP A 30 5.64 0.67 -11.50
CA ASP A 30 6.52 0.76 -10.35
C ASP A 30 5.75 1.22 -9.11
N ARG A 31 5.97 0.49 -8.02
CA ARG A 31 5.31 0.70 -6.73
C ARG A 31 6.29 1.25 -5.70
N PHE A 32 5.79 2.03 -4.75
CA PHE A 32 6.55 2.51 -3.59
C PHE A 32 6.72 1.39 -2.56
N THR A 33 7.64 0.46 -2.85
CA THR A 33 8.01 -0.63 -1.95
C THR A 33 9.35 -0.40 -1.24
N ARG A 34 10.06 0.69 -1.58
CA ARG A 34 11.37 1.02 -1.02
C ARG A 34 11.35 2.38 -0.35
N ILE A 35 11.94 2.42 0.83
CA ILE A 35 12.21 3.63 1.61
C ILE A 35 12.94 4.70 0.77
N SER A 36 13.85 4.28 -0.13
CA SER A 36 14.60 5.19 -1.02
C SER A 36 13.71 5.98 -1.99
N ILE A 37 12.48 5.54 -2.24
CA ILE A 37 11.53 6.28 -3.09
C ILE A 37 10.79 7.32 -2.24
N CYS A 38 10.58 7.06 -0.95
CA CYS A 38 10.01 8.04 -0.01
C CYS A 38 10.91 9.29 0.13
N THR A 39 12.24 9.08 0.11
CA THR A 39 13.23 10.17 0.19
C THR A 39 13.27 11.09 -1.04
N VAL A 40 12.54 10.75 -2.12
CA VAL A 40 12.33 11.65 -3.27
C VAL A 40 11.47 12.85 -2.89
N CYS A 41 10.56 12.69 -1.92
CA CYS A 41 9.59 13.71 -1.55
C CYS A 41 9.98 14.48 -0.29
N HIS A 42 10.48 13.80 0.74
CA HIS A 42 10.91 14.40 2.00
C HIS A 42 12.01 13.56 2.64
N GLU A 43 12.79 14.15 3.54
CA GLU A 43 13.71 13.39 4.39
C GLU A 43 12.91 12.53 5.38
N ILE A 44 13.45 11.38 5.77
CA ILE A 44 12.84 10.53 6.80
C ILE A 44 13.20 11.15 8.14
N PHE A 45 12.19 11.48 8.95
CA PHE A 45 12.40 12.15 10.24
C PHE A 45 12.31 11.21 11.43
N VAL A 46 12.03 9.93 11.18
CA VAL A 46 11.91 8.88 12.17
C VAL A 46 13.09 7.91 12.11
N ASP A 47 13.37 7.23 13.22
CA ASP A 47 14.39 6.18 13.28
C ASP A 47 13.89 4.92 12.55
N PRO A 48 14.47 4.55 11.39
CA PRO A 48 13.96 3.43 10.60
C PRO A 48 13.93 2.11 11.37
N ALA A 49 14.86 1.90 12.30
CA ALA A 49 14.96 0.68 13.09
C ALA A 49 13.73 0.44 13.99
N LYS A 50 12.97 1.49 14.32
CA LYS A 50 11.72 1.38 15.10
C LYS A 50 10.51 0.95 14.28
N TYR A 51 10.65 0.98 12.96
CA TYR A 51 9.59 0.69 12.01
C TYR A 51 9.95 -0.51 11.13
N ASP A 52 11.09 -1.16 11.36
CA ASP A 52 11.47 -2.36 10.62
C ASP A 52 10.63 -3.55 11.11
N PRO A 53 10.00 -4.33 10.21
CA PRO A 53 9.35 -5.58 10.60
C PRO A 53 10.37 -6.60 11.10
N MET A 54 9.93 -7.51 11.96
CA MET A 54 10.73 -8.63 12.44
C MET A 54 10.71 -9.78 11.44
N GLY A 55 11.90 -10.26 11.08
CA GLY A 55 12.09 -11.42 10.22
C GLY A 55 11.95 -11.07 8.74
N THR A 56 12.96 -11.43 7.94
CA THR A 56 12.69 -11.69 6.53
C THR A 56 11.95 -13.03 6.46
N ILE A 57 10.88 -13.13 5.68
CA ILE A 57 10.21 -14.42 5.34
C ILE A 57 11.18 -15.46 4.74
N SER A 58 12.45 -15.07 4.51
CA SER A 58 13.49 -15.91 3.94
C SER A 58 14.23 -16.86 4.88
N GLU A 59 13.97 -16.88 6.21
CA GLU A 59 14.65 -17.85 7.09
C GLU A 59 13.84 -19.11 7.42
N SER A 60 12.49 -19.08 7.43
CA SER A 60 11.66 -20.21 7.92
C SER A 60 10.73 -20.88 6.90
N VAL A 61 10.81 -20.53 5.61
CA VAL A 61 10.03 -21.22 4.56
C VAL A 61 10.99 -21.83 3.54
N GLU A 62 11.46 -23.04 3.81
CA GLU A 62 12.37 -23.80 2.95
C GLU A 62 11.83 -24.04 1.52
N ASP A 63 10.54 -23.75 1.27
CA ASP A 63 9.88 -23.82 -0.04
C ASP A 63 9.72 -22.47 -0.76
N TYR A 64 10.03 -21.34 -0.12
CA TYR A 64 9.98 -20.04 -0.79
C TYR A 64 11.32 -19.80 -1.51
N LYS A 65 11.39 -20.18 -2.78
CA LYS A 65 12.48 -19.77 -3.70
C LYS A 65 12.15 -18.39 -4.26
N PRO A 66 12.75 -17.28 -3.78
CA PRO A 66 12.61 -15.99 -4.43
C PRO A 66 13.54 -15.98 -5.64
N LEU A 67 13.20 -16.76 -6.66
CA LEU A 67 13.84 -16.66 -7.96
C LEU A 67 13.27 -15.41 -8.62
N GLU A 68 14.10 -14.37 -8.67
CA GLU A 68 14.06 -13.35 -9.70
C GLU A 68 12.79 -12.48 -9.81
N LEU A 69 12.25 -11.87 -8.73
CA LEU A 69 11.60 -10.54 -8.82
C LEU A 69 11.07 -9.87 -7.51
N PHE A 70 11.37 -10.36 -6.30
CA PHE A 70 10.79 -9.74 -5.09
C PHE A 70 11.84 -9.57 -3.99
N GLU A 71 12.29 -8.33 -3.79
CA GLU A 71 13.21 -7.98 -2.70
C GLU A 71 12.46 -8.00 -1.35
N PRO A 72 13.11 -8.38 -0.23
CA PRO A 72 12.51 -8.36 1.11
C PRO A 72 11.83 -7.04 1.51
N ALA A 73 12.30 -5.91 0.96
CA ALA A 73 11.67 -4.59 1.12
C ALA A 73 10.20 -4.55 0.65
N ALA A 74 9.83 -5.37 -0.34
CA ALA A 74 8.50 -5.39 -0.93
C ALA A 74 7.43 -6.08 -0.07
N PHE A 75 7.82 -6.80 1.00
CA PHE A 75 6.90 -7.32 2.01
C PHE A 75 6.97 -6.54 3.34
N ALA A 76 7.98 -5.69 3.49
CA ALA A 76 8.36 -5.11 4.76
C ALA A 76 7.99 -3.63 4.97
N SER A 77 7.84 -2.84 3.91
CA SER A 77 7.83 -1.37 4.02
C SER A 77 6.79 -0.80 5.00
N SER A 78 7.27 -0.45 6.20
CA SER A 78 6.51 0.14 7.30
C SER A 78 6.91 1.59 7.57
N VAL A 79 8.20 1.99 7.42
CA VAL A 79 8.67 3.38 7.65
C VAL A 79 7.92 4.42 6.80
N GLY A 80 7.98 4.29 5.48
CA GLY A 80 7.40 5.30 4.57
C GLY A 80 5.87 5.32 4.59
N CYS A 81 5.25 4.17 4.86
CA CYS A 81 3.81 4.05 5.04
C CYS A 81 3.38 4.71 6.35
N ALA A 82 4.08 4.44 7.46
CA ALA A 82 3.78 5.00 8.77
C ALA A 82 3.95 6.52 8.85
N GLU A 83 4.89 7.10 8.10
CA GLU A 83 5.03 8.55 8.03
C GLU A 83 3.82 9.23 7.35
N CYS A 84 3.15 8.56 6.41
CA CYS A 84 1.94 9.08 5.77
C CYS A 84 0.64 8.65 6.48
N HIS A 85 0.63 7.45 7.07
CA HIS A 85 -0.51 6.79 7.69
C HIS A 85 -0.23 6.53 9.17
N ALA A 86 -0.12 7.62 9.94
CA ALA A 86 0.28 7.55 11.36
C ALA A 86 -0.73 6.76 12.21
N TYR A 87 -2.04 7.04 12.11
CA TYR A 87 -3.05 6.33 12.90
C TYR A 87 -3.12 4.82 12.58
N PRO A 88 -3.20 4.39 11.30
CA PRO A 88 -3.11 2.95 10.98
C PRO A 88 -1.83 2.28 11.49
N TYR A 89 -0.71 3.00 11.54
CA TYR A 89 0.53 2.45 12.07
C TYR A 89 0.48 2.27 13.58
N GLU A 90 -0.03 3.24 14.33
CA GLU A 90 -0.24 3.12 15.78
C GLU A 90 -1.12 1.91 16.11
N GLU A 91 -2.22 1.73 15.37
CA GLU A 91 -3.11 0.58 15.52
C GLU A 91 -2.42 -0.74 15.15
N TYR A 92 -1.61 -0.74 14.09
CA TYR A 92 -0.82 -1.92 13.71
C TYR A 92 0.11 -2.37 14.83
N LEU A 93 0.76 -1.45 15.56
CA LEU A 93 1.63 -1.78 16.70
C LEU A 93 0.90 -2.54 17.83
N GLU A 94 -0.41 -2.33 17.95
CA GLU A 94 -1.26 -2.98 18.95
C GLU A 94 -1.87 -4.29 18.44
N SER A 95 -1.70 -4.60 17.15
CA SER A 95 -2.32 -5.75 16.51
C SER A 95 -1.54 -7.06 16.76
N PRO A 96 -2.24 -8.21 16.67
CA PRO A 96 -1.59 -9.52 16.64
C PRO A 96 -0.65 -9.71 15.43
N HIS A 97 -0.77 -8.90 14.38
CA HIS A 97 0.13 -8.98 13.23
C HIS A 97 1.47 -8.28 13.50
N TYR A 98 1.54 -7.42 14.52
CA TYR A 98 2.78 -6.85 15.00
C TYR A 98 3.41 -7.72 16.09
N GLU A 99 2.71 -7.93 17.21
CA GLU A 99 3.21 -8.75 18.31
C GLU A 99 2.58 -10.15 18.25
N ASN A 100 3.38 -11.16 17.87
CA ASN A 100 2.96 -12.55 17.81
C ASN A 100 4.11 -13.51 18.15
N ASP A 101 3.74 -14.77 18.39
CA ASP A 101 4.65 -15.87 18.69
C ASP A 101 5.29 -16.48 17.43
N LEU A 102 5.05 -15.94 16.23
CA LEU A 102 5.65 -16.41 14.99
C LEU A 102 6.96 -15.67 14.70
N GLU A 103 7.85 -16.33 13.97
CA GLU A 103 9.12 -15.72 13.52
C GLU A 103 8.93 -14.76 12.33
N VAL A 104 7.68 -14.40 12.00
CA VAL A 104 7.33 -13.54 10.87
C VAL A 104 6.40 -12.42 11.34
N ARG A 105 6.83 -11.18 11.11
CA ARG A 105 6.01 -9.98 11.29
C ARG A 105 5.80 -9.32 9.93
N PRO A 106 4.59 -9.38 9.32
CA PRO A 106 4.32 -8.69 8.07
C PRO A 106 4.39 -7.18 8.25
N GLY A 107 5.07 -6.45 7.36
CA GLY A 107 4.96 -4.99 7.26
C GLY A 107 3.69 -4.57 6.52
N CYS A 108 3.46 -3.27 6.36
CA CYS A 108 2.24 -2.75 5.73
C CYS A 108 1.99 -3.35 4.34
N VAL A 109 3.01 -3.41 3.49
CA VAL A 109 2.94 -3.96 2.12
C VAL A 109 2.80 -5.50 2.07
N GLY A 110 3.03 -6.16 3.20
CA GLY A 110 2.76 -7.59 3.38
C GLY A 110 1.27 -7.92 3.25
N CYS A 111 0.40 -6.96 3.56
CA CYS A 111 -1.06 -7.09 3.41
C CYS A 111 -1.65 -6.06 2.43
N HIS A 112 -1.12 -4.85 2.36
CA HIS A 112 -1.63 -3.78 1.49
C HIS A 112 -0.92 -3.73 0.15
N GLU A 113 -1.65 -3.34 -0.90
CA GLU A 113 -1.02 -3.02 -2.17
C GLU A 113 -0.33 -1.64 -2.09
N PRO A 114 0.98 -1.57 -2.34
CA PRO A 114 1.70 -0.29 -2.32
C PRO A 114 1.20 0.66 -3.43
N HIS A 115 1.23 1.95 -3.14
CA HIS A 115 0.88 2.97 -4.13
C HIS A 115 1.87 2.94 -5.30
N SER A 116 1.37 3.18 -6.51
CA SER A 116 2.20 3.35 -7.71
C SER A 116 2.80 4.75 -7.78
N VAL A 117 3.91 4.87 -8.51
CA VAL A 117 4.48 6.16 -8.94
C VAL A 117 3.41 7.03 -9.59
N ARG A 118 2.59 6.44 -10.45
CA ARG A 118 1.48 7.13 -11.11
C ARG A 118 0.45 7.68 -10.14
N GLU A 119 0.00 6.90 -9.16
CA GLU A 119 -0.99 7.33 -8.16
C GLU A 119 -0.46 8.50 -7.34
N ILE A 120 0.77 8.43 -6.85
CA ILE A 120 1.37 9.49 -6.05
C ILE A 120 1.59 10.76 -6.90
N LEU A 121 2.07 10.64 -8.14
CA LEU A 121 2.19 11.78 -9.05
C LEU A 121 0.83 12.40 -9.33
N HIS A 122 -0.20 11.57 -9.51
CA HIS A 122 -1.57 12.04 -9.68
C HIS A 122 -2.03 12.79 -8.42
N TRP A 123 -1.86 12.26 -7.22
CA TRP A 123 -2.23 12.96 -5.97
C TRP A 123 -1.44 14.25 -5.74
N LYS A 124 -0.16 14.26 -6.13
CA LYS A 124 0.73 15.41 -5.94
C LYS A 124 0.46 16.54 -6.92
N PHE A 125 0.14 16.22 -8.18
CA PHE A 125 0.09 17.21 -9.26
C PHE A 125 -1.27 17.38 -9.92
N ILE A 126 -2.16 16.39 -9.82
CA ILE A 126 -3.41 16.32 -10.61
C ILE A 126 -4.66 16.28 -9.74
N TYR A 127 -4.57 15.70 -8.53
CA TYR A 127 -5.71 15.54 -7.63
C TYR A 127 -6.05 16.88 -7.00
N ILE A 128 -6.80 17.70 -7.72
CA ILE A 128 -7.38 18.95 -7.23
C ILE A 128 -8.36 18.56 -6.12
N ASN A 129 -7.98 18.81 -4.86
CA ASN A 129 -8.95 18.86 -3.78
C ASN A 129 -9.92 20.02 -4.06
N ASN A 130 -11.10 20.03 -3.44
CA ASN A 130 -12.02 21.18 -3.44
C ASN A 130 -11.45 22.45 -2.76
N GLY A 131 -10.14 22.48 -2.47
CA GLY A 131 -9.40 23.57 -1.86
C GLY A 131 -8.85 24.57 -2.88
N THR A 132 -8.30 25.68 -2.36
CA THR A 132 -7.78 26.76 -3.20
C THR A 132 -6.40 26.44 -3.79
N ILE A 133 -6.09 27.02 -4.95
CA ILE A 133 -4.88 26.79 -5.77
C ILE A 133 -3.53 27.01 -5.04
N ASN A 134 -3.55 27.51 -3.81
CA ASN A 134 -2.37 27.81 -2.97
C ASN A 134 -2.03 26.69 -1.97
N GLU A 135 -2.87 25.68 -1.81
CA GLU A 135 -2.57 24.50 -0.99
C GLU A 135 -2.11 23.38 -1.91
N SER A 136 -0.89 22.87 -1.72
CA SER A 136 -0.43 21.69 -2.47
C SER A 136 -1.43 20.55 -2.22
N PRO A 137 -1.99 19.90 -3.25
CA PRO A 137 -3.01 18.89 -3.02
C PRO A 137 -2.49 17.68 -2.24
N PHE A 138 -1.19 17.40 -2.36
CA PHE A 138 -0.48 16.46 -1.50
C PHE A 138 -0.56 16.86 -0.02
N HIS A 139 -0.37 18.14 0.28
CA HIS A 139 -0.45 18.65 1.65
C HIS A 139 -1.85 18.45 2.22
N ALA A 140 -2.89 18.81 1.47
CA ALA A 140 -4.27 18.62 1.91
C ALA A 140 -4.57 17.14 2.22
N VAL A 141 -4.22 16.21 1.33
CA VAL A 141 -4.40 14.76 1.59
C VAL A 141 -3.60 14.31 2.82
N SER A 142 -2.33 14.71 2.92
CA SER A 142 -1.48 14.34 4.07
C SER A 142 -1.95 14.96 5.39
N SER A 143 -2.57 16.14 5.35
CA SER A 143 -3.12 16.82 6.52
C SER A 143 -4.45 16.19 6.93
N SER A 144 -5.31 15.82 5.98
CA SER A 144 -6.56 15.10 6.26
C SER A 144 -6.32 13.75 6.92
N LEU A 145 -5.22 13.06 6.59
CA LEU A 145 -4.80 11.83 7.26
C LEU A 145 -4.32 12.05 8.71
N ARG A 146 -4.06 13.31 9.11
CA ARG A 146 -3.59 13.69 10.45
C ARG A 146 -4.65 14.46 11.25
N ASP A 147 -5.74 14.86 10.62
CA ASP A 147 -6.89 15.49 11.28
C ASP A 147 -7.80 14.39 11.84
N ILE A 148 -7.91 14.28 13.17
CA ILE A 148 -8.64 13.18 13.83
C ILE A 148 -10.12 13.14 13.41
N PRO A 149 -10.91 14.23 13.51
CA PRO A 149 -12.29 14.21 13.04
C PRO A 149 -12.43 13.76 11.58
N MET A 150 -11.60 14.30 10.68
CA MET A 150 -11.63 13.93 9.25
C MET A 150 -11.23 12.46 9.05
N TRP A 151 -10.23 11.99 9.78
CA TRP A 151 -9.78 10.60 9.73
C TRP A 151 -10.90 9.66 10.16
N GLU A 152 -11.48 9.86 11.35
CA GLU A 152 -12.48 8.98 11.94
C GLU A 152 -13.80 8.99 11.18
N GLU A 153 -14.36 10.17 10.88
CA GLU A 153 -15.72 10.28 10.37
C GLU A 153 -15.81 10.09 8.85
N GLU A 154 -14.74 10.41 8.11
CA GLU A 154 -14.77 10.41 6.65
C GLU A 154 -13.82 9.42 6.01
N LEU A 155 -12.55 9.42 6.40
CA LEU A 155 -11.52 8.69 5.67
C LEU A 155 -11.47 7.22 6.05
N ARG A 156 -11.47 6.89 7.35
CA ARG A 156 -11.41 5.52 7.88
C ARG A 156 -12.47 4.62 7.23
N PRO A 157 -13.78 4.93 7.24
CA PRO A 157 -14.78 4.04 6.63
C PRO A 157 -14.60 3.88 5.12
N LYS A 158 -14.30 4.97 4.40
CA LYS A 158 -14.08 4.94 2.94
C LYS A 158 -12.84 4.12 2.57
N MET A 159 -11.76 4.25 3.34
CA MET A 159 -10.51 3.52 3.10
C MET A 159 -10.64 2.05 3.46
N ALA A 160 -11.29 1.73 4.59
CA ALA A 160 -11.55 0.35 5.00
C ALA A 160 -12.36 -0.39 3.92
N ALA A 161 -13.48 0.19 3.46
CA ALA A 161 -14.30 -0.39 2.39
C ALA A 161 -13.48 -0.64 1.11
N LYS A 162 -12.67 0.35 0.70
CA LYS A 162 -11.82 0.23 -0.50
C LYS A 162 -10.78 -0.89 -0.37
N VAL A 163 -10.07 -0.96 0.75
CA VAL A 163 -9.01 -1.97 0.95
C VAL A 163 -9.63 -3.36 1.06
N ARG A 164 -10.73 -3.52 1.80
CA ARG A 164 -11.41 -4.81 1.92
C ARG A 164 -11.92 -5.32 0.58
N GLN A 165 -12.51 -4.44 -0.24
CA GLN A 165 -12.92 -4.76 -1.59
C GLN A 165 -11.73 -5.23 -2.44
N GLN A 166 -10.59 -4.54 -2.36
CA GLN A 166 -9.39 -4.95 -3.08
C GLN A 166 -8.87 -6.33 -2.64
N MET A 167 -8.87 -6.61 -1.33
CA MET A 167 -8.47 -7.92 -0.78
C MET A 167 -9.48 -9.04 -1.07
N ILE A 168 -10.72 -8.70 -1.44
CA ILE A 168 -11.70 -9.65 -1.99
C ILE A 168 -11.39 -9.92 -3.46
N GLU A 169 -11.15 -8.86 -4.24
CA GLU A 169 -10.87 -8.95 -5.68
C GLU A 169 -9.58 -9.74 -5.98
N ASP A 170 -8.55 -9.59 -5.16
CA ASP A 170 -7.30 -10.36 -5.26
C ASP A 170 -7.36 -11.74 -4.57
N GLN A 171 -8.54 -12.15 -4.10
CA GLN A 171 -8.78 -13.41 -3.41
C GLN A 171 -7.93 -13.61 -2.14
N SER A 172 -7.56 -12.52 -1.47
CA SER A 172 -6.74 -12.54 -0.24
C SER A 172 -5.39 -13.22 -0.46
N GLU A 173 -4.80 -13.07 -1.65
CA GLU A 173 -3.52 -13.67 -2.06
C GLU A 173 -2.41 -13.41 -1.02
N LYS A 174 -2.36 -12.18 -0.49
CA LYS A 174 -1.37 -11.78 0.52
C LYS A 174 -1.53 -12.49 1.85
N CYS A 175 -2.76 -12.78 2.28
CA CYS A 175 -3.01 -13.58 3.49
C CYS A 175 -2.41 -14.98 3.33
N LEU A 176 -2.61 -15.60 2.17
CA LEU A 176 -2.16 -16.96 1.85
C LEU A 176 -0.64 -17.08 1.73
N VAL A 177 0.12 -15.97 1.73
CA VAL A 177 1.59 -16.01 1.79
C VAL A 177 2.06 -16.64 3.10
N CYS A 178 1.45 -16.26 4.22
CA CYS A 178 1.77 -16.81 5.55
C CYS A 178 0.71 -17.81 6.02
N HIS A 179 -0.56 -17.56 5.71
CA HIS A 179 -1.69 -18.39 6.11
C HIS A 179 -1.95 -19.54 5.13
N LYS A 180 -1.05 -20.53 5.14
CA LYS A 180 -1.06 -21.65 4.20
C LYS A 180 -2.23 -22.61 4.43
N PRO A 181 -3.03 -22.94 3.38
CA PRO A 181 -4.08 -23.94 3.48
C PRO A 181 -3.60 -25.32 3.94
N GLU A 182 -2.34 -25.65 3.72
CA GLU A 182 -1.72 -26.92 4.09
C GLU A 182 -1.42 -27.02 5.59
N SER A 183 -1.48 -25.91 6.32
CA SER A 183 -1.18 -25.89 7.76
C SER A 183 -2.26 -26.60 8.58
N GLU A 184 -1.85 -27.25 9.68
CA GLU A 184 -2.75 -27.99 10.56
C GLU A 184 -3.86 -27.09 11.12
N TRP A 185 -3.48 -25.91 11.62
CA TRP A 185 -4.42 -24.93 12.18
C TRP A 185 -5.45 -24.45 11.13
N TRP A 186 -5.06 -24.32 9.86
CA TRP A 186 -6.00 -23.97 8.80
C TRP A 186 -7.05 -25.07 8.59
N GLN A 187 -6.60 -26.33 8.57
CA GLN A 187 -7.43 -27.51 8.31
C GLN A 187 -8.34 -27.89 9.48
N GLU A 188 -8.03 -27.44 10.71
CA GLU A 188 -8.89 -27.65 11.88
C GLU A 188 -10.13 -26.74 11.86
N ILE A 189 -10.06 -25.58 11.19
CA ILE A 189 -11.17 -24.64 11.10
C ILE A 189 -12.13 -25.09 10.00
N GLY A 190 -13.27 -25.68 10.40
CA GLY A 190 -14.26 -26.24 9.47
C GLY A 190 -14.77 -25.25 8.42
N GLN A 191 -14.91 -23.97 8.78
CA GLN A 191 -15.37 -22.93 7.86
C GLN A 191 -14.41 -22.72 6.67
N HIS A 192 -13.09 -22.83 6.89
CA HIS A 192 -12.09 -22.65 5.83
C HIS A 192 -12.28 -23.67 4.69
N LYS A 193 -12.70 -24.89 5.00
CA LYS A 193 -12.95 -25.95 4.01
C LYS A 193 -14.08 -25.63 3.05
N THR A 194 -15.04 -24.82 3.49
CA THR A 194 -16.20 -24.43 2.67
C THR A 194 -16.04 -23.05 2.03
N MET A 195 -14.91 -22.38 2.26
CA MET A 195 -14.69 -21.00 1.80
C MET A 195 -14.68 -20.92 0.27
N GLU A 196 -13.91 -21.78 -0.39
CA GLU A 196 -13.82 -21.85 -1.85
C GLU A 196 -15.16 -22.23 -2.49
N GLU A 197 -15.85 -23.23 -1.93
CA GLU A 197 -17.18 -23.67 -2.40
C GLU A 197 -18.23 -22.54 -2.34
N LYS A 198 -18.10 -21.64 -1.37
CA LYS A 198 -18.97 -20.48 -1.17
C LYS A 198 -18.50 -19.23 -1.89
N GLY A 199 -17.39 -19.29 -2.63
CA GLY A 199 -16.79 -18.14 -3.29
C GLY A 199 -16.35 -17.03 -2.33
N LYS A 200 -16.10 -17.36 -1.06
CA LYS A 200 -15.66 -16.39 -0.04
C LYS A 200 -14.12 -16.31 -0.02
N THR A 201 -13.60 -15.23 0.52
CA THR A 201 -12.17 -14.98 0.79
C THR A 201 -11.97 -14.74 2.28
N CYS A 202 -10.71 -14.63 2.74
CA CYS A 202 -10.39 -14.39 4.15
C CYS A 202 -11.14 -13.18 4.71
N ILE A 203 -11.20 -12.09 3.94
CA ILE A 203 -11.80 -10.81 4.34
C ILE A 203 -13.32 -10.88 4.51
N HIS A 204 -14.00 -11.87 3.96
CA HIS A 204 -15.45 -12.02 4.18
C HIS A 204 -15.80 -12.34 5.64
N CYS A 205 -14.85 -12.87 6.41
CA CYS A 205 -15.02 -13.13 7.84
C CYS A 205 -14.01 -12.37 8.71
N HIS A 206 -12.84 -12.05 8.16
CA HIS A 206 -11.72 -11.42 8.88
C HIS A 206 -11.46 -9.99 8.37
N TYR A 207 -12.39 -9.06 8.62
CA TYR A 207 -12.32 -7.69 8.06
C TYR A 207 -11.88 -6.58 9.06
N ASN A 208 -11.72 -6.93 10.33
CA ASN A 208 -11.21 -6.08 11.42
C ASN A 208 -10.04 -6.79 12.11
N LEU A 209 -8.88 -6.80 11.46
CA LEU A 209 -7.73 -7.65 11.85
C LEU A 209 -6.59 -6.90 12.55
N VAL A 210 -6.41 -5.63 12.19
CA VAL A 210 -5.19 -4.87 12.48
C VAL A 210 -5.54 -3.46 12.91
N HIS A 211 -6.43 -2.82 12.17
CA HIS A 211 -6.88 -1.46 12.40
C HIS A 211 -8.14 -1.44 13.26
N GLU A 212 -8.45 -0.28 13.85
CA GLU A 212 -9.67 -0.10 14.64
C GLU A 212 -10.90 -0.55 13.85
N ASP A 213 -11.87 -1.08 14.57
CA ASP A 213 -13.07 -1.66 14.00
C ASP A 213 -13.85 -0.63 13.16
N VAL A 214 -14.20 -1.05 11.94
CA VAL A 214 -15.10 -0.31 11.07
C VAL A 214 -16.25 -1.22 10.70
N ASP A 215 -17.46 -0.81 11.07
CA ASP A 215 -18.70 -1.49 10.71
C ASP A 215 -18.75 -1.78 9.20
N TRP A 216 -19.24 -2.96 8.83
CA TRP A 216 -19.41 -3.32 7.43
C TRP A 216 -20.80 -3.93 7.20
N PRO A 217 -21.85 -3.11 7.20
CA PRO A 217 -23.23 -3.58 7.18
C PRO A 217 -23.53 -4.53 6.01
N GLU A 218 -22.95 -4.27 4.84
CA GLU A 218 -23.15 -5.10 3.66
C GLU A 218 -22.67 -6.56 3.85
N MET A 219 -21.70 -6.79 4.75
CA MET A 219 -21.15 -8.13 5.03
C MET A 219 -21.79 -8.80 6.25
N GLU A 220 -22.41 -8.03 7.14
CA GLU A 220 -23.09 -8.55 8.33
C GLU A 220 -24.48 -9.11 8.00
N GLU A 221 -25.05 -8.73 6.85
CA GLU A 221 -26.36 -9.19 6.37
C GLU A 221 -26.30 -10.45 5.47
N GLU A 222 -25.10 -10.97 5.14
CA GLU A 222 -24.85 -12.13 4.27
C GLU A 222 -24.47 -13.45 5.00
#